data_AF-W0E9K3-F1
#
_entry.id   AF-W0E9K3-F1
#
_cell.length_a   1.000
_cell.length_b   1.000
_cell.length_c   1.000
_cell.angle_alpha   90.00
_cell.angle_beta   90.00
_cell.angle_gamma   90.00
#
_symmetry.space_group_name_H-M   'P 1'
#
loop_
_entity.id
_entity.type
_entity.pdbx_description
1 polymer ?
#
loop_
_entity_poly.entity_id
_entity_poly.type
_entity_poly.pdbx_seq_one_letter_code
_entity_poly.pdbx_strand_id
1 'polypeptide(L)' 'MNCPVCAGRVIGKVGVGQYYCWDCCVEFTNQTDKVVIYDLAEDGSLIAWEDPILDAGISESALE' A
#
# COMPACT_ATOMS: atom_id res chain seq x y z
N MET A 1 -13.98 6.34 0.55
CA MET A 1 -12.54 6.06 0.72
C MET A 1 -11.81 6.89 -0.31
N ASN A 2 -10.71 7.51 0.08
CA ASN A 2 -9.92 8.37 -0.77
C ASN A 2 -8.52 7.74 -0.87
N CYS A 3 -7.85 7.93 -1.99
CA CYS A 3 -6.46 7.51 -2.11
C CYS A 3 -5.62 8.23 -1.03
N PRO A 4 -4.81 7.54 -0.22
CA PRO A 4 -3.95 8.19 0.77
C PRO A 4 -2.84 9.06 0.13
N VAL A 5 -2.53 8.84 -1.15
CA VAL A 5 -1.48 9.57 -1.89
C VAL A 5 -2.01 10.86 -2.52
N CYS A 6 -3.05 10.79 -3.36
CA CYS A 6 -3.61 11.96 -4.04
C CYS A 6 -4.92 12.50 -3.47
N ALA A 7 -5.46 11.88 -2.40
CA ALA A 7 -6.82 12.11 -1.90
C ALA A 7 -7.94 11.89 -2.96
N GLY A 8 -7.60 11.30 -4.11
CA GLY A 8 -8.50 11.07 -5.23
C GLY A 8 -9.62 10.08 -4.93
N ARG A 9 -10.70 10.19 -5.70
CA ARG A 9 -11.88 9.30 -5.63
C ARG A 9 -11.84 8.13 -6.62
N VAL A 10 -10.84 8.10 -7.50
CA VAL A 10 -10.68 7.08 -8.56
C VAL A 10 -9.91 5.87 -8.03
N ILE A 11 -10.43 5.30 -6.95
CA ILE A 11 -9.90 4.07 -6.34
C ILE A 11 -10.81 2.89 -6.67
N GLY A 12 -10.21 1.79 -7.11
CA GLY A 12 -10.86 0.50 -7.36
C GLY A 12 -10.58 -0.47 -6.21
N LYS A 13 -11.48 -1.41 -5.95
CA LYS A 13 -11.25 -2.50 -5.01
C LYS A 13 -10.67 -3.69 -5.78
N VAL A 14 -9.44 -4.10 -5.45
CA VAL A 14 -8.75 -5.23 -6.09
C VAL A 14 -8.85 -6.52 -5.28
N GLY A 15 -9.06 -6.40 -3.96
CA GLY A 15 -9.15 -7.54 -3.06
C GLY A 15 -9.91 -7.26 -1.77
N VAL A 16 -9.89 -8.20 -0.84
CA VAL A 16 -10.52 -8.02 0.49
C VAL A 16 -9.64 -7.07 1.32
N GLY A 17 -10.12 -5.85 1.53
CA GLY A 17 -9.34 -4.82 2.24
C GLY A 17 -8.20 -4.24 1.41
N GLN A 18 -8.17 -4.49 0.09
CA GLN A 18 -7.14 -3.96 -0.83
C GLN A 18 -7.77 -3.10 -1.94
N TYR A 19 -7.12 -1.99 -2.23
CA TYR A 19 -7.59 -0.95 -3.14
C TYR A 19 -6.45 -0.47 -4.02
N TYR A 20 -6.79 -0.08 -5.24
CA TYR A 20 -5.86 0.42 -6.23
C TYR A 20 -6.27 1.81 -6.68
N CYS A 21 -5.35 2.77 -6.71
CA CYS A 21 -5.59 4.11 -7.22
C CYS A 21 -5.19 4.18 -8.70
N TRP A 22 -6.14 4.56 -9.56
CA TRP A 22 -5.88 4.67 -11.00
C TRP A 22 -5.03 5.90 -11.38
N ASP A 23 -5.06 6.94 -10.54
CA ASP A 23 -4.35 8.20 -10.80
C ASP A 23 -2.88 8.12 -10.38
N CYS A 24 -2.62 7.48 -9.24
CA CYS A 24 -1.26 7.32 -8.69
C CYS A 24 -0.59 6.01 -9.12
N CYS A 25 -1.32 5.08 -9.73
CA CYS A 25 -0.84 3.73 -10.00
C CYS A 25 -0.25 3.04 -8.74
N VAL A 26 -0.89 3.24 -7.59
CA VAL A 26 -0.47 2.62 -6.32
C VAL A 26 -1.55 1.69 -5.79
N GLU A 27 -1.12 0.62 -5.16
CA GLU A 27 -2.00 -0.31 -4.47
C GLU A 27 -1.86 -0.11 -2.96
N PHE A 28 -2.97 -0.14 -2.21
CA PHE A 28 -2.94 0.05 -0.78
C PHE A 28 -3.98 -0.80 -0.05
N THR A 29 -3.65 -1.20 1.16
CA THR A 29 -4.54 -2.00 2.01
C THR A 29 -5.10 -1.15 3.14
N ASN A 30 -6.36 -1.36 3.52
CA ASN A 30 -6.96 -0.72 4.69
C ASN A 30 -7.33 -1.73 5.76
N GLN A 31 -6.33 -2.15 6.54
CA GLN A 31 -6.62 -2.91 7.76
C GLN A 31 -6.89 -1.93 8.91
N THR A 32 -7.71 -2.36 9.88
CA THR A 32 -8.19 -1.53 11.00
C THR A 32 -7.10 -0.76 11.73
N ASP A 33 -5.86 -1.26 11.72
CA ASP A 33 -4.71 -0.67 12.41
C ASP A 33 -3.52 -0.34 11.48
N LYS A 34 -3.56 -0.80 10.22
CA LYS A 34 -2.41 -0.68 9.32
C LYS A 34 -2.85 -0.36 7.89
N VAL A 35 -2.30 0.72 7.36
CA VAL A 35 -2.32 1.03 5.93
C VAL A 35 -0.95 0.66 5.38
N VAL A 36 -0.95 -0.16 4.33
CA VAL A 36 0.28 -0.49 3.59
C VAL A 36 0.06 -0.03 2.17
N ILE A 37 1.00 0.74 1.62
CA ILE A 37 0.96 1.26 0.25
C ILE A 37 2.09 0.62 -0.54
N TYR A 38 1.82 0.28 -1.80
CA TYR A 38 2.73 -0.32 -2.75
C TYR A 38 2.75 0.54 -4.01
N ASP A 39 3.92 1.05 -4.36
CA ASP A 39 4.18 1.78 -5.60
C ASP A 39 4.41 0.81 -6.75
N LEU A 40 3.95 1.16 -7.95
CA LEU A 40 4.35 0.46 -9.17
C LEU A 40 5.60 1.13 -9.73
N ALA A 41 6.74 0.44 -9.62
CA ALA A 41 7.97 0.84 -10.28
C ALA A 41 7.80 0.81 -11.81
N GLU A 42 8.68 1.53 -12.52
CA GLU A 42 8.68 1.62 -13.99
C GLU A 42 8.82 0.25 -14.68
N ASP A 43 9.43 -0.72 -14.01
CA ASP A 43 9.59 -2.10 -14.46
C ASP A 43 8.35 -2.99 -14.19
N GLY A 44 7.34 -2.46 -13.49
CA GLY A 44 6.13 -3.18 -13.09
C GLY A 44 6.25 -3.95 -11.77
N SER A 45 7.37 -3.79 -11.06
CA SER A 45 7.55 -4.34 -9.71
C SER A 45 6.81 -3.50 -8.66
N LEU A 46 6.24 -4.15 -7.64
CA LEU A 46 5.58 -3.50 -6.52
C LEU A 46 6.60 -3.16 -5.41
N ILE A 47 6.76 -1.88 -5.09
CA ILE A 47 7.67 -1.39 -4.06
C ILE A 47 6.85 -0.93 -2.85
N ALA A 48 7.02 -1.60 -1.71
CA ALA A 48 6.34 -1.18 -0.49
C ALA A 48 6.83 0.21 -0.06
N TRP A 49 5.90 1.11 0.24
CA TRP A 49 6.21 2.38 0.89
C TRP A 49 6.54 2.06 2.36
N GLU A 50 7.82 2.12 2.70
CA GLU A 50 8.27 2.09 4.08
C GLU A 50 7.98 3.44 4.73
N ASP A 51 6.84 3.55 5.39
CA ASP A 51 6.60 4.64 6.34
C ASP A 51 7.54 4.45 7.55
N PRO A 52 8.46 5.39 7.86
CA PRO A 52 9.45 5.24 8.94
C PRO A 52 8.85 5.29 10.36
N ILE A 53 7.52 5.23 10.49
CA ILE A 53 6.77 5.41 11.75
C ILE A 53 5.86 4.21 12.05
N LEU A 54 5.78 3.21 11.16
CA LEU A 54 4.93 2.02 11.32
C LEU A 54 5.70 0.70 11.47
N ASP A 55 7.00 0.78 11.79
CA ASP A 55 7.79 -0.39 12.20
C ASP A 55 7.93 -0.44 13.73
N ALA A 56 6.86 -0.82 14.40
CA ALA A 56 6.90 -1.25 15.80
C ALA A 56 6.36 -2.68 15.97
N GLY A 57 6.30 -3.48 14.90
CA GLY A 57 5.64 -4.79 15.01
C GLY A 57 5.62 -5.70 13.79
N ILE A 58 6.69 -5.78 12.98
CA ILE A 58 6.91 -6.99 12.17
C ILE A 58 8.31 -7.52 12.42
N SER A 59 8.37 -8.51 13.30
CA SER A 59 9.47 -9.45 13.45
C SER A 59 9.84 -10.06 12.10
N GLU A 60 10.92 -9.59 11.49
CA GLU A 60 11.70 -10.38 10.54
C GLU A 60 12.31 -11.57 11.29
N SER A 61 11.79 -12.75 10.98
CA SER A 61 12.42 -14.03 11.29
C SER A 61 12.39 -14.85 10.01
N ALA A 62 13.55 -15.49 9.74
CA ALA A 62 13.93 -16.28 8.58
C ALA A 62 14.31 -15.42 7.36
N LEU A 63 15.55 -15.40 6.90
CA LEU A 63 16.53 -16.48 6.64
C LEU A 63 17.89 -15.75 6.41
N GLU A 64 19.09 -16.10 6.89
CA GLU A 64 19.77 -17.29 7.42
C GLU A 64 20.95 -16.83 8.31
#